data_AF-M0D3V8-F1
#
_entry.id   AF-M0D3V8-F1
#
_cell.length_a   1.000
_cell.length_b   1.000
_cell.length_c   1.000
_cell.angle_alpha   90.00
_cell.angle_beta   90.00
_cell.angle_gamma   90.00
#
_symmetry.space_group_name_H-M   'P 1'
#
loop_
_entity.id
_entity.type
_entity.pdbx_description
1 polymer ?
#
loop_
_entity_poly.entity_id
_entity_poly.type
_entity_poly.pdbx_seq_one_letter_code
_entity_poly.pdbx_strand_id
1 'polypeptide(L)'
;MECYHLLCRPILKALRELGILADYADEPRPEIYHPACYLRDLHPAHDILAQGRKVSGNAQYRQNDAVIQHGSITFSSLPSDHLAVFSDPGVGADQFDERVIGIDELVDVRRKHAVSELESQLAAFVEANEGSWTDDELDRARERSEAKYETDEWVHKSSPEP
;
A
#
# COMPACT_ATOMS: atom_id res chain seq x y z
N MET A 1 6.31 12.89 9.29
CA MET A 1 4.86 13.11 9.13
C MET A 1 4.56 14.04 7.95
N GLU A 2 5.05 15.27 7.93
CA GLU A 2 4.68 16.25 6.86
C GLU A 2 4.89 15.75 5.42
N CYS A 3 6.00 15.07 5.14
CA CYS A 3 6.27 14.56 3.81
C CYS A 3 5.40 13.34 3.43
N TYR A 4 5.08 12.44 4.36
CA TYR A 4 4.08 11.39 4.11
C TYR A 4 2.73 12.03 3.79
N HIS A 5 2.30 12.99 4.62
CA HIS A 5 1.02 13.64 4.43
C HIS A 5 0.96 14.39 3.09
N LEU A 6 2.05 15.04 2.68
CA LEU A 6 2.16 15.68 1.38
C LEU A 6 1.99 14.69 0.24
N LEU A 7 2.74 13.58 0.26
CA LEU A 7 2.75 12.60 -0.84
C LEU A 7 1.50 11.71 -0.88
N CYS A 8 0.77 11.58 0.23
CA CYS A 8 -0.50 10.85 0.28
C CYS A 8 -1.74 11.73 -0.04
N ARG A 9 -1.59 13.05 -0.20
CA ARG A 9 -2.69 13.95 -0.63
C ARG A 9 -3.45 13.48 -1.87
N PRO A 10 -2.80 13.11 -2.99
CA PRO A 10 -3.52 12.63 -4.18
C PRO A 10 -4.29 11.34 -3.91
N ILE A 11 -3.79 10.46 -3.03
CA ILE A 11 -4.49 9.22 -2.64
C ILE A 11 -5.78 9.54 -1.90
N LEU A 12 -5.72 10.42 -0.89
CA LEU A 12 -6.91 10.87 -0.16
C LEU A 12 -7.91 11.60 -1.05
N LYS A 13 -7.41 12.40 -2.01
CA LYS A 13 -8.28 13.07 -2.99
C LYS A 13 -8.98 12.04 -3.88
N ALA A 14 -8.28 11.04 -4.41
CA ALA A 14 -8.86 10.00 -5.25
C ALA A 14 -9.96 9.22 -4.52
N LEU A 15 -9.71 8.82 -3.27
CA LEU A 15 -10.72 8.16 -2.45
C LEU A 15 -11.96 9.04 -2.26
N ARG A 16 -11.77 10.34 -2.00
CA ARG A 16 -12.88 11.30 -1.88
C ARG A 16 -13.69 11.44 -3.17
N GLU A 17 -13.04 11.53 -4.33
CA GLU A 17 -13.73 11.63 -5.64
C GLU A 17 -14.51 10.34 -5.97
N LEU A 18 -14.03 9.18 -5.49
CA LEU A 18 -14.77 7.92 -5.56
C LEU A 18 -15.96 7.86 -4.59
N GLY A 19 -16.16 8.87 -3.72
CA GLY A 19 -17.22 8.89 -2.71
C GLY A 19 -16.85 8.22 -1.39
N ILE A 20 -15.57 7.90 -1.17
CA ILE A 20 -15.08 7.26 0.05
C ILE A 20 -14.56 8.34 1.02
N LEU A 21 -15.16 8.39 2.21
CA LEU A 21 -14.64 9.19 3.30
C LEU A 21 -13.49 8.42 3.99
N ALA A 22 -12.27 8.78 3.62
CA ALA A 22 -11.05 8.23 4.21
C ALA A 22 -10.17 9.34 4.80
N ASP A 23 -9.48 9.01 5.88
CA ASP A 23 -8.48 9.86 6.54
C ASP A 23 -7.36 9.00 7.12
N TYR A 24 -6.31 9.62 7.65
CA TYR A 24 -5.27 8.90 8.38
C TYR A 24 -5.85 8.23 9.63
N ALA A 25 -5.15 7.21 10.15
CA ALA A 25 -5.48 6.67 11.47
C ALA A 25 -5.38 7.76 12.55
N ASP A 26 -6.42 7.92 13.37
CA ASP A 26 -6.42 8.92 14.46
C ASP A 26 -5.40 8.58 15.55
N GLU A 27 -5.34 7.30 15.91
CA GLU A 27 -4.49 6.77 16.97
C GLU A 27 -3.77 5.50 16.50
N PRO A 28 -2.56 5.21 17.04
CA PRO A 28 -1.91 3.93 16.80
C PRO A 28 -2.79 2.77 17.29
N ARG A 29 -2.91 1.72 16.48
CA ARG A 29 -3.56 0.46 16.88
C ARG A 29 -2.57 -0.69 16.75
N PRO A 30 -2.41 -1.54 17.79
CA PRO A 30 -1.43 -2.62 17.76
C PRO A 30 -1.69 -3.59 16.61
N GLU A 31 -0.63 -4.26 16.19
CA GLU A 31 -0.66 -5.32 15.20
C GLU A 31 -1.46 -6.51 15.72
N ILE A 32 -2.14 -7.17 14.79
CA ILE A 32 -2.83 -8.42 15.06
C ILE A 32 -2.08 -9.61 14.43
N TYR A 33 -1.22 -9.36 13.45
CA TYR A 33 -0.35 -10.38 12.86
C TYR A 33 0.90 -9.79 12.20
N HIS A 34 2.04 -10.39 12.50
CA HIS A 34 3.31 -10.21 11.80
C HIS A 34 3.53 -11.44 10.91
N PRO A 35 3.70 -11.34 9.57
CA PRO A 35 4.39 -10.29 8.80
C PRO A 35 3.50 -9.51 7.81
N ALA A 36 2.17 -9.68 7.85
CA ALA A 36 1.26 -9.08 6.88
C ALA A 36 1.14 -7.55 7.08
N CYS A 37 1.52 -6.74 6.09
CA CYS A 37 1.56 -5.27 6.21
C CYS A 37 0.23 -4.61 6.57
N TYR A 38 -0.90 -5.22 6.21
CA TYR A 38 -2.23 -4.75 6.56
C TYR A 38 -2.64 -5.08 8.00
N LEU A 39 -1.99 -6.08 8.61
CA LEU A 39 -2.27 -6.56 9.96
C LEU A 39 -1.24 -6.09 10.98
N ARG A 40 -0.14 -5.45 10.51
CA ARG A 40 0.80 -4.68 11.34
C ARG A 40 0.13 -3.49 12.02
N ASP A 41 0.87 -2.83 12.91
CA ASP A 41 0.43 -1.62 13.63
C ASP A 41 -0.16 -0.60 12.66
N LEU A 42 -1.29 0.04 13.03
CA LEU A 42 -1.73 1.23 12.32
C LEU A 42 -0.91 2.41 12.78
N HIS A 43 -0.36 3.13 11.82
CA HIS A 43 0.39 4.33 12.11
C HIS A 43 -0.34 5.58 11.59
N PRO A 44 -0.64 6.56 12.45
CA PRO A 44 -1.26 7.84 12.07
C PRO A 44 -0.54 8.66 11.01
N ALA A 45 0.72 8.31 10.70
CA ALA A 45 1.53 9.08 9.76
C ALA A 45 1.30 8.68 8.31
N HIS A 46 0.83 7.46 8.05
CA HIS A 46 0.88 6.88 6.71
C HIS A 46 -0.20 5.82 6.42
N ASP A 47 -0.91 5.31 7.42
CA ASP A 47 -2.05 4.43 7.16
C ASP A 47 -3.34 5.23 6.99
N ILE A 48 -4.06 4.91 5.91
CA ILE A 48 -5.33 5.55 5.55
C ILE A 48 -6.45 4.56 5.85
N LEU A 49 -7.45 5.04 6.60
CA LEU A 49 -8.60 4.29 7.05
C LEU A 49 -9.88 4.81 6.40
N ALA A 50 -10.82 3.90 6.15
CA ALA A 50 -12.22 4.20 5.85
C ALA A 50 -13.09 3.39 6.82
N GLN A 51 -14.09 4.02 7.43
CA GLN A 51 -14.92 3.40 8.49
C GLN A 51 -14.08 2.72 9.60
N GLY A 52 -12.93 3.29 9.97
CA GLY A 52 -12.04 2.74 10.99
C GLY A 52 -11.25 1.48 10.57
N ARG A 53 -11.36 1.04 9.32
CA ARG A 53 -10.64 -0.11 8.75
C ARG A 53 -9.60 0.37 7.73
N LYS A 54 -8.46 -0.31 7.63
CA LYS A 54 -7.34 0.07 6.76
C LYS A 54 -7.69 -0.18 5.30
N VAL A 55 -7.69 0.87 4.50
CA VAL A 55 -7.88 0.78 3.03
C VAL A 55 -6.56 0.94 2.29
N SER A 56 -5.59 1.67 2.86
CA SER A 56 -4.27 1.86 2.25
C SER A 56 -3.15 1.85 3.30
N GLY A 57 -2.08 1.12 2.97
CA GLY A 57 -0.83 1.10 3.71
C GLY A 57 0.29 1.69 2.88
N ASN A 58 1.10 2.55 3.49
CA ASN A 58 2.10 3.33 2.80
C ASN A 58 3.49 3.18 3.45
N ALA A 59 4.53 3.24 2.64
CA ALA A 59 5.92 3.15 3.05
C ALA A 59 6.77 4.15 2.27
N GLN A 60 7.86 4.57 2.89
CA GLN A 60 8.76 5.56 2.31
C GLN A 60 10.20 5.17 2.50
N TYR A 61 10.95 5.24 1.41
CA TYR A 61 12.39 5.11 1.41
C TYR A 61 13.02 6.46 1.07
N ARG A 62 14.07 6.85 1.81
CA ARG A 62 14.73 8.15 1.68
C ARG A 62 16.21 7.95 1.37
N GLN A 63 16.66 8.70 0.39
CA GLN A 63 18.05 8.90 0.03
C GLN A 63 18.39 10.39 0.18
N ASN A 64 19.66 10.75 0.01
CA ASN A 64 20.13 12.12 0.21
C ASN A 64 19.40 13.13 -0.68
N ASP A 65 19.04 12.73 -1.90
CA ASP A 65 18.47 13.57 -2.96
C ASP A 65 17.10 13.07 -3.47
N ALA A 66 16.64 11.91 -3.01
CA ALA A 66 15.43 11.28 -3.51
C ALA A 66 14.56 10.67 -2.41
N VAL A 67 13.26 10.65 -2.67
CA VAL A 67 12.26 10.04 -1.81
C VAL A 67 11.38 9.15 -2.66
N ILE A 68 11.26 7.87 -2.27
CA ILE A 68 10.36 6.92 -2.89
C ILE A 68 9.19 6.71 -1.92
N GLN A 69 7.99 7.12 -2.35
CA GLN A 69 6.73 6.79 -1.68
C GLN A 69 6.07 5.65 -2.44
N HIS A 70 5.78 4.55 -1.75
CA HIS A 70 5.07 3.42 -2.33
C HIS A 70 4.10 2.83 -1.31
N GLY A 71 3.19 1.97 -1.76
CA GLY A 71 2.20 1.38 -0.89
C GLY A 71 1.24 0.50 -1.64
N SER A 72 0.20 0.10 -0.96
CA SER A 72 -0.89 -0.69 -1.52
C SER A 72 -2.23 -0.11 -1.06
N ILE A 73 -3.23 -0.25 -1.93
CA ILE A 73 -4.62 0.14 -1.67
C ILE A 73 -5.46 -1.10 -1.91
N THR A 74 -6.25 -1.48 -0.91
CA THR A 74 -7.11 -2.66 -0.96
C THR A 74 -8.33 -2.34 -1.82
N PHE A 75 -8.40 -2.95 -3.01
CA PHE A 75 -9.59 -2.83 -3.84
C PHE A 75 -10.70 -3.76 -3.35
N SER A 76 -10.39 -5.04 -3.17
CA SER A 76 -11.28 -6.06 -2.59
C SER A 76 -10.59 -6.69 -1.39
N SER A 77 -11.27 -6.74 -0.23
CA SER A 77 -10.79 -7.50 0.92
C SER A 77 -11.09 -8.98 0.72
N LEU A 78 -10.04 -9.82 0.68
CA LEU A 78 -10.14 -11.27 0.55
C LEU A 78 -9.41 -11.93 1.72
N PRO A 79 -9.99 -11.95 2.94
CA PRO A 79 -9.32 -12.44 4.14
C PRO A 79 -8.84 -13.88 4.02
N SER A 80 -9.70 -14.78 3.53
CA SER A 80 -9.38 -16.20 3.40
C SER A 80 -8.18 -16.44 2.50
N ASP A 81 -8.12 -15.76 1.35
CA ASP A 81 -7.01 -15.89 0.40
C ASP A 81 -5.72 -15.28 0.98
N HIS A 82 -5.82 -14.14 1.68
CA HIS A 82 -4.69 -13.51 2.35
C HIS A 82 -4.11 -14.37 3.48
N LEU A 83 -4.96 -15.04 4.25
CA LEU A 83 -4.53 -15.85 5.38
C LEU A 83 -3.98 -17.21 4.91
N ALA A 84 -4.47 -17.74 3.79
CA ALA A 84 -4.08 -19.05 3.27
C ALA A 84 -2.61 -19.16 2.81
N VAL A 85 -1.92 -18.03 2.59
CA VAL A 85 -0.48 -18.05 2.22
C VAL A 85 0.44 -18.21 3.44
N PHE A 86 -0.10 -18.12 4.66
CA PHE A 86 0.66 -18.27 5.89
C PHE A 86 0.38 -19.64 6.53
N SER A 87 1.44 -20.31 7.01
CA SER A 87 1.31 -21.65 7.59
C SER A 87 0.49 -21.69 8.88
N ASP A 88 0.60 -20.64 9.71
CA ASP A 88 -0.16 -20.48 10.96
C ASP A 88 -0.35 -18.98 11.24
N PRO A 89 -1.38 -18.34 10.66
CA PRO A 89 -1.55 -16.91 10.80
C PRO A 89 -2.04 -16.48 12.18
N GLY A 90 -2.54 -17.38 13.03
CA GLY A 90 -3.08 -17.04 14.36
C GLY A 90 -4.23 -16.00 14.38
N VAL A 91 -4.73 -15.60 13.21
CA VAL A 91 -5.77 -14.58 12.99
C VAL A 91 -6.82 -15.15 12.08
N GLY A 92 -8.10 -15.01 12.48
CA GLY A 92 -9.25 -15.43 11.69
C GLY A 92 -9.70 -14.40 10.66
N ALA A 93 -10.53 -14.83 9.71
CA ALA A 93 -11.12 -13.95 8.69
C ALA A 93 -11.91 -12.79 9.32
N ASP A 94 -12.68 -13.05 10.38
CA ASP A 94 -13.47 -12.02 11.07
C ASP A 94 -12.57 -10.89 11.65
N GLN A 95 -11.44 -11.27 12.26
CA GLN A 95 -10.47 -10.30 12.81
C GLN A 95 -9.75 -9.52 11.71
N PHE A 96 -9.50 -10.15 10.56
CA PHE A 96 -8.96 -9.48 9.38
C PHE A 96 -9.97 -8.47 8.83
N ASP A 97 -11.25 -8.85 8.74
CA ASP A 97 -12.31 -7.97 8.26
C ASP A 97 -12.50 -6.78 9.20
N GLU A 98 -12.41 -6.96 10.53
CA GLU A 98 -12.38 -5.82 11.48
C GLU A 98 -11.19 -4.86 11.26
N ARG A 99 -10.15 -5.30 10.54
CA ARG A 99 -8.89 -4.57 10.34
C ARG A 99 -8.78 -3.90 8.98
N VAL A 100 -9.21 -4.55 7.90
CA VAL A 100 -8.92 -4.16 6.51
C VAL A 100 -10.23 -4.02 5.75
N ILE A 101 -10.34 -3.02 4.87
CA ILE A 101 -11.53 -2.80 4.04
C ILE A 101 -11.16 -2.60 2.58
N GLY A 102 -11.96 -3.16 1.66
CA GLY A 102 -11.89 -2.92 0.23
C GLY A 102 -12.65 -1.66 -0.21
N ILE A 103 -12.19 -1.05 -1.31
CA ILE A 103 -12.93 0.00 -2.02
C ILE A 103 -14.32 -0.49 -2.45
N ASP A 104 -14.42 -1.72 -2.93
CA ASP A 104 -15.67 -2.30 -3.45
C ASP A 104 -16.70 -2.66 -2.36
N GLU A 105 -16.29 -2.68 -1.09
CA GLU A 105 -17.21 -2.75 0.05
C GLU A 105 -17.90 -1.40 0.33
N LEU A 106 -17.28 -0.30 -0.12
CA LEU A 106 -17.71 1.07 0.22
C LEU A 106 -18.52 1.71 -0.91
N VAL A 107 -18.17 1.41 -2.16
CA VAL A 107 -18.78 2.03 -3.34
C VAL A 107 -18.88 1.03 -4.49
N ASP A 108 -19.98 1.08 -5.25
CA ASP A 108 -20.17 0.27 -6.46
C ASP A 108 -19.35 0.86 -7.61
N VAL A 109 -18.09 0.42 -7.71
CA VAL A 109 -17.15 0.87 -8.73
C VAL A 109 -16.36 -0.30 -9.28
N ARG A 110 -16.05 -0.25 -10.58
CA ARG A 110 -15.12 -1.21 -11.19
C ARG A 110 -13.68 -0.84 -10.84
N ARG A 111 -12.83 -1.83 -10.58
CA ARG A 111 -11.39 -1.64 -10.32
C ARG A 111 -10.71 -0.72 -11.32
N LYS A 112 -10.99 -0.88 -12.61
CA LYS A 112 -10.44 -0.01 -13.66
C LYS A 112 -10.74 1.47 -13.42
N HIS A 113 -11.97 1.80 -12.99
CA HIS A 113 -12.35 3.18 -12.74
C HIS A 113 -11.67 3.73 -11.48
N ALA A 114 -11.57 2.93 -10.41
CA ALA A 114 -10.83 3.33 -9.21
C ALA A 114 -9.34 3.59 -9.50
N VAL A 115 -8.71 2.77 -10.34
CA VAL A 115 -7.32 2.95 -10.78
C VAL A 115 -7.19 4.22 -11.62
N SER A 116 -8.07 4.45 -12.60
CA SER A 116 -8.03 5.67 -13.42
C SER A 116 -8.23 6.94 -12.61
N GLU A 117 -9.07 6.92 -11.58
CA GLU A 117 -9.23 8.06 -10.67
C GLU A 117 -7.95 8.32 -9.87
N LEU A 118 -7.32 7.26 -9.34
CA LEU A 118 -6.04 7.38 -8.64
C LEU A 118 -4.92 7.93 -9.54
N GLU A 119 -4.80 7.41 -10.76
CA GLU A 119 -3.84 7.88 -11.77
C GLU A 119 -4.07 9.36 -12.09
N SER A 120 -5.33 9.77 -12.29
CA SER A 120 -5.70 11.17 -12.56
C SER A 120 -5.27 12.10 -11.43
N GLN A 121 -5.54 11.74 -10.17
CA GLN A 121 -5.16 12.56 -9.02
C GLN A 121 -3.64 12.61 -8.79
N LEU A 122 -2.93 11.49 -9.02
CA LEU A 122 -1.47 11.46 -8.95
C LEU A 122 -0.84 12.33 -10.04
N ALA A 123 -1.34 12.23 -11.28
CA ALA A 123 -0.84 13.01 -12.40
C ALA A 123 -1.09 14.51 -12.18
N ALA A 124 -2.30 14.89 -11.77
CA ALA A 124 -2.63 16.28 -11.48
C ALA A 124 -1.79 16.87 -10.34
N PHE A 125 -1.41 16.06 -9.34
CA PHE A 125 -0.63 16.53 -8.20
C PHE A 125 0.80 16.96 -8.56
N VAL A 126 1.40 16.35 -9.59
CA VAL A 126 2.78 16.65 -10.02
C VAL A 126 2.87 17.14 -11.47
N GLU A 127 1.74 17.47 -12.09
CA GLU A 127 1.65 17.82 -13.51
C GLU A 127 2.32 16.76 -14.42
N ALA A 128 2.13 15.47 -14.09
CA ALA A 128 2.75 14.37 -14.80
C ALA A 128 2.24 14.26 -16.24
N ASN A 129 3.12 13.84 -17.14
CA ASN A 129 2.77 13.41 -18.48
C ASN A 129 3.00 11.90 -18.61
N GLU A 130 2.24 11.24 -19.47
CA GLU A 130 2.47 9.84 -19.79
C GLU A 130 3.88 9.66 -20.38
N GLY A 131 4.58 8.65 -19.92
CA GLY A 131 5.94 8.33 -20.35
C GLY A 131 6.15 6.81 -20.40
N SER A 132 7.28 6.40 -20.95
CA SER A 132 7.71 5.01 -21.00
C SER A 132 9.07 4.86 -20.35
N TRP A 133 9.38 3.65 -19.91
CA TRP A 133 10.73 3.30 -19.47
C TRP A 133 11.74 3.52 -20.59
N THR A 134 12.89 4.09 -20.24
CA THR A 134 14.07 4.15 -21.10
C THR A 134 14.79 2.79 -21.13
N ASP A 135 15.57 2.55 -22.17
CA ASP A 135 16.39 1.34 -22.26
C ASP A 135 17.36 1.22 -21.07
N ASP A 136 18.00 2.33 -20.67
CA ASP A 136 18.90 2.39 -19.52
C ASP A 136 18.20 2.03 -18.19
N GLU A 137 16.95 2.45 -17.99
CA GLU A 137 16.16 2.08 -16.80
C GLU A 137 15.81 0.60 -16.80
N LEU A 138 15.42 0.05 -17.96
CA LEU A 138 15.10 -1.36 -18.11
C LEU A 138 16.33 -2.25 -17.89
N ASP A 139 17.48 -1.86 -18.44
CA ASP A 139 18.73 -2.59 -18.27
C ASP A 139 19.18 -2.58 -16.81
N ARG A 140 19.13 -1.42 -16.14
CA ARG A 140 19.42 -1.32 -14.71
C ARG A 140 18.44 -2.14 -13.86
N ALA A 141 17.16 -2.18 -14.23
CA ALA A 141 16.17 -3.00 -13.53
C ALA A 141 16.49 -4.50 -13.66
N ARG A 142 16.87 -4.96 -14.85
CA ARG A 142 17.30 -6.36 -15.10
C ARG A 142 18.55 -6.71 -14.31
N GLU A 143 19.60 -5.88 -14.38
CA GLU A 143 20.83 -6.07 -13.60
C GLU A 143 20.54 -6.18 -12.09
N ARG A 144 19.65 -5.33 -11.56
CA ARG A 144 19.22 -5.38 -10.16
C ARG A 144 18.41 -6.62 -9.84
N SER A 145 17.59 -7.10 -10.77
CA SER A 145 16.82 -8.33 -10.61
C SER A 145 17.77 -9.52 -10.46
N GLU A 146 18.65 -9.70 -11.44
CA GLU A 146 19.60 -10.83 -11.50
C GLU A 146 20.59 -10.82 -10.33
N ALA A 147 21.14 -9.66 -9.97
CA ALA A 147 22.14 -9.56 -8.91
C ALA A 147 21.54 -9.63 -7.50
N LYS A 148 20.22 -9.47 -7.35
CA LYS A 148 19.60 -9.35 -6.02
C LYS A 148 18.18 -9.92 -5.95
N TYR A 149 17.20 -9.32 -6.62
CA TYR A 149 15.80 -9.63 -6.34
C TYR A 149 15.36 -11.05 -6.73
N GLU A 150 16.10 -11.69 -7.65
CA GLU A 150 15.91 -13.09 -8.06
C GLU A 150 16.76 -14.08 -7.28
N THR A 151 17.70 -13.62 -6.45
CA THR A 151 18.61 -14.54 -5.77
C THR A 151 17.94 -15.21 -4.57
N ASP A 152 18.15 -16.51 -4.42
CA ASP A 152 17.68 -17.27 -3.25
C ASP A 152 18.17 -16.64 -1.95
N GLU A 153 19.41 -16.12 -1.92
CA GLU A 153 19.95 -15.43 -0.75
C GLU A 153 19.09 -14.25 -0.34
N TRP A 154 18.60 -13.45 -1.30
CA TRP A 154 17.73 -12.31 -1.02
C TRP A 154 16.31 -12.75 -0.66
N VAL A 155 15.72 -13.66 -1.44
CA VAL A 155 14.32 -14.11 -1.28
C VAL A 155 14.13 -14.87 0.03
N HIS A 156 15.10 -15.72 0.40
CA HIS A 156 15.07 -16.51 1.62
C HIS A 156 15.88 -15.90 2.76
N LYS A 157 16.32 -14.64 2.62
CA LYS A 157 17.03 -13.94 3.69
C LYS A 157 16.11 -13.85 4.89
N SER A 158 16.46 -14.57 5.96
CA SER A 158 15.82 -14.38 7.25
C SER A 158 16.17 -12.97 7.72
N SER A 159 15.16 -12.18 8.09
CA SER A 159 15.43 -11.01 8.94
C SER A 159 16.16 -11.51 10.19
N PRO A 160 17.24 -10.86 10.63
CA PRO A 160 17.82 -11.19 11.93
C PRO A 160 16.71 -11.09 12.99
N GLU A 161 16.67 -12.06 13.91
CA GLU A 161 15.75 -11.99 15.06
C GLU A 161 15.98 -10.66 15.81
N PRO A 162 14.90 -9.99 16.27
CA PRO A 162 14.99 -8.73 17.00
C PRO A 162 15.77 -8.84 18.31
#